data_AF-A0A8I0H3K4-F1
#
_entry.id   AF-A0A8I0H3K4-F1
#
_cell.length_a   1.000
_cell.length_b   1.000
_cell.length_c   1.000
_cell.angle_alpha   90.00
_cell.angle_beta   90.00
_cell.angle_gamma   90.00
#
_symmetry.space_group_name_H-M   'P 1'
#
loop_
_entity.id
_entity.type
_entity.pdbx_description
1 polymer ?
#
loop_
_entity_poly.entity_id
_entity_poly.type
_entity_poly.pdbx_seq_one_letter_code
_entity_poly.pdbx_strand_id
1 'polypeptide(L)'
;MGIIDGRPLGLAAEDAAQARLESDVIFGCVFLGFLHDALRQGVVLCWDVDPADPPAQVEQGIQALQAVLERLVALTGIHTDTVRVGQSPRYEPARRQIAIAAVSRPHGDDAARQARRQIQWTPEVEQRITELLDNDPLMEQNLDAEFGAYYGIVDHPDNTSPLVISSVRRLIPYADEGGRWNRRVPGHGLIHYDDPAWTLEQARQLPKQAGSTETAARIATWDGSGHVCGYCHGMVWAVAQVRCNFPDGRPFELGLGRNTHKLASCFGCSTFLHANGLAPSSMHLGRSDSWVPLPEGEDGVAVFNLGLGNEARHPGIVAGLNAAWATHVAGWLVAGTRIAAQDTARVPAEVRAVARTLQREAIARGRDTRAVANLFLDALTVHQKDLHRLMRFVG
;
A
#
# COMPACT_ATOMS: atom_id res chain seq x y z
N MET A 1 -3.16 -26.75 -0.33
CA MET A 1 -3.91 -25.91 0.62
C MET A 1 -3.24 -24.56 0.58
N GLY A 2 -3.93 -23.53 0.08
CA GLY A 2 -3.42 -22.27 -0.47
C GLY A 2 -3.69 -21.02 0.37
N ILE A 3 -3.34 -19.85 -0.15
CA ILE A 3 -3.86 -18.56 0.32
C ILE A 3 -5.40 -18.55 0.20
N ILE A 4 -5.91 -19.07 -0.92
CA ILE A 4 -7.32 -18.96 -1.30
C ILE A 4 -8.25 -19.77 -0.37
N ASP A 5 -7.83 -20.93 0.12
CA ASP A 5 -8.64 -21.79 0.99
C ASP A 5 -8.41 -21.51 2.50
N GLY A 6 -7.74 -20.41 2.83
CA GLY A 6 -7.47 -19.98 4.20
C GLY A 6 -6.47 -20.87 4.95
N ARG A 7 -5.74 -21.74 4.25
CA ARG A 7 -4.73 -22.63 4.80
C ARG A 7 -3.39 -22.35 4.11
N PRO A 8 -2.74 -21.21 4.43
CA PRO A 8 -1.60 -20.71 3.68
C PRO A 8 -0.45 -21.72 3.61
N LEU A 9 0.12 -21.82 2.40
CA LEU A 9 1.14 -22.79 1.98
C LEU A 9 2.46 -22.68 2.75
N GLY A 10 3.23 -23.78 2.71
CA GLY A 10 4.64 -23.86 3.03
C GLY A 10 5.55 -22.83 2.32
N LEU A 11 6.79 -22.66 2.81
CA LEU A 11 7.90 -22.09 2.04
C LEU A 11 8.82 -23.22 1.54
N ALA A 12 8.36 -24.47 1.63
CA ALA A 12 8.96 -25.55 0.85
C ALA A 12 8.83 -25.20 -0.65
N ALA A 13 9.77 -25.64 -1.47
CA ALA A 13 9.88 -25.17 -2.86
C ALA A 13 8.57 -25.31 -3.68
N GLU A 14 7.84 -26.41 -3.50
CA GLU A 14 6.57 -26.67 -4.19
C GLU A 14 5.44 -25.75 -3.68
N ASP A 15 5.36 -25.58 -2.37
CA ASP A 15 4.40 -24.70 -1.71
C ASP A 15 4.64 -23.22 -2.07
N ALA A 16 5.90 -22.81 -2.22
CA ALA A 16 6.28 -21.45 -2.60
C ALA A 16 5.85 -21.09 -4.03
N ALA A 17 5.90 -22.05 -4.96
CA ALA A 17 5.45 -21.83 -6.34
C ALA A 17 3.94 -21.60 -6.41
N GLN A 18 3.16 -22.42 -5.71
CA GLN A 18 1.71 -22.27 -5.64
C GLN A 18 1.31 -20.99 -4.88
N ALA A 19 1.99 -20.66 -3.78
CA ALA A 19 1.72 -19.42 -3.03
C ALA A 19 1.98 -18.18 -3.88
N ARG A 20 3.05 -18.18 -4.66
CA ARG A 20 3.36 -17.10 -5.61
C ARG A 20 2.28 -16.98 -6.67
N LEU A 21 1.86 -18.09 -7.28
CA LEU A 21 0.80 -18.07 -8.30
C LEU A 21 -0.52 -17.52 -7.72
N GLU A 22 -0.95 -18.01 -6.57
CA GLU A 22 -2.18 -17.53 -5.92
C GLU A 22 -2.08 -16.06 -5.54
N SER A 23 -0.94 -15.64 -4.97
CA SER A 23 -0.67 -14.25 -4.62
C SER A 23 -0.70 -13.33 -5.84
N ASP A 24 -0.06 -13.72 -6.95
CA ASP A 24 -0.08 -12.98 -8.21
C ASP A 24 -1.51 -12.86 -8.78
N VAL A 25 -2.30 -13.94 -8.71
CA VAL A 25 -3.69 -13.96 -9.19
C VAL A 25 -4.60 -13.09 -8.34
N ILE A 26 -4.48 -13.16 -7.01
CA ILE A 26 -5.24 -12.31 -6.09
C ILE A 26 -4.91 -10.84 -6.33
N PHE A 27 -3.62 -10.50 -6.34
CA PHE A 27 -3.16 -9.13 -6.60
C PHE A 27 -3.66 -8.63 -7.96
N GLY A 28 -3.46 -9.42 -9.02
CA GLY A 28 -3.89 -9.09 -10.38
C GLY A 28 -5.40 -8.91 -10.51
N CYS A 29 -6.20 -9.72 -9.81
CA CYS A 29 -7.66 -9.55 -9.78
C CYS A 29 -8.08 -8.28 -9.04
N VAL A 30 -7.49 -7.96 -7.88
CA VAL A 30 -7.77 -6.69 -7.19
C VAL A 30 -7.39 -5.51 -8.08
N PHE A 31 -6.21 -5.56 -8.70
CA PHE A 31 -5.73 -4.52 -9.61
C PHE A 31 -6.66 -4.32 -10.80
N LEU A 32 -7.06 -5.42 -11.45
CA LEU A 32 -7.93 -5.38 -12.63
C LEU A 32 -9.33 -4.88 -12.28
N GLY A 33 -9.88 -5.26 -11.13
CA GLY A 33 -11.14 -4.73 -10.63
C GLY A 33 -11.07 -3.25 -10.27
N PHE A 34 -9.99 -2.82 -9.62
CA PHE A 34 -9.69 -1.42 -9.32
C PHE A 34 -9.62 -0.60 -10.60
N LEU A 35 -8.87 -1.08 -11.60
CA LEU A 35 -8.73 -0.43 -12.89
C LEU A 35 -10.09 -0.31 -13.57
N HIS A 36 -10.83 -1.41 -13.72
CA HIS A 36 -12.17 -1.39 -14.31
C HIS A 36 -13.11 -0.40 -13.61
N ASP A 37 -13.09 -0.34 -12.27
CA ASP A 37 -13.92 0.59 -11.50
C ASP A 37 -13.52 2.07 -11.73
N ALA A 38 -12.23 2.38 -11.64
CA ALA A 38 -11.72 3.72 -11.87
C ALA A 38 -11.99 4.22 -13.30
N LEU A 39 -11.81 3.35 -14.30
CA LEU A 39 -12.05 3.66 -15.71
C LEU A 39 -13.53 3.93 -15.99
N ARG A 40 -14.46 3.15 -15.40
CA ARG A 40 -15.90 3.42 -15.52
C ARG A 40 -16.31 4.76 -14.95
N GLN A 41 -15.60 5.22 -13.93
CA GLN A 41 -15.83 6.52 -13.30
C GLN A 41 -15.13 7.66 -14.05
N GLY A 42 -14.31 7.38 -15.06
CA GLY A 42 -13.54 8.40 -15.78
C GLY A 42 -12.42 9.01 -14.92
N VAL A 43 -11.96 8.29 -13.90
CA VAL A 43 -10.85 8.74 -13.06
C VAL A 43 -9.55 8.62 -13.82
N VAL A 44 -8.74 9.66 -13.78
CA VAL A 44 -7.39 9.66 -14.35
C VAL A 44 -6.41 9.01 -13.38
N LEU A 45 -5.78 7.93 -13.82
CA LEU A 45 -4.78 7.17 -13.08
C LEU A 45 -3.39 7.49 -13.64
N CYS A 46 -2.49 7.94 -12.78
CA CYS A 46 -1.11 8.19 -13.16
C CYS A 46 -0.18 7.22 -12.45
N TRP A 47 0.59 6.46 -13.24
CA TRP A 47 1.53 5.46 -12.80
C TRP A 47 2.94 5.89 -13.14
N ASP A 48 3.78 6.01 -12.13
CA ASP A 48 5.15 6.46 -12.30
C ASP A 48 6.14 5.33 -12.03
N VAL A 49 7.25 5.38 -12.76
CA VAL A 49 8.47 4.65 -12.42
C VAL A 49 9.41 5.50 -11.56
N ASP A 50 10.27 4.81 -10.82
CA ASP A 50 11.29 5.41 -9.98
C ASP A 50 12.36 6.10 -10.84
N PRO A 51 12.71 7.37 -10.55
CA PRO A 51 13.74 8.11 -11.28
C PRO A 51 15.18 7.80 -10.86
N ALA A 52 15.41 6.99 -9.82
CA ALA A 52 16.76 6.77 -9.26
C ALA A 52 17.65 5.86 -10.12
N ASP A 53 17.08 5.09 -11.04
CA ASP A 53 17.83 4.24 -11.95
C ASP A 53 18.44 5.04 -13.12
N PRO A 54 19.51 4.54 -13.79
CA PRO A 54 20.05 5.14 -15.00
C PRO A 54 18.96 5.41 -16.07
N PRO A 55 19.07 6.45 -16.91
CA PRO A 55 18.01 6.83 -17.87
C PRO A 55 17.49 5.69 -18.75
N ALA A 56 18.38 4.80 -19.22
CA ALA A 56 17.99 3.65 -20.02
C ALA A 56 17.11 2.63 -19.25
N GLN A 57 17.35 2.47 -17.94
CA GLN A 57 16.54 1.59 -17.08
C GLN A 57 15.18 2.23 -16.75
N VAL A 58 15.14 3.56 -16.60
CA VAL A 58 13.89 4.31 -16.44
C VAL A 58 13.01 4.15 -17.69
N GLU A 59 13.58 4.31 -18.88
CA GLU A 59 12.84 4.15 -20.15
C GLU A 59 12.31 2.72 -20.30
N GLN A 60 13.14 1.70 -20.01
CA GLN A 60 12.71 0.30 -19.99
C GLN A 60 11.58 0.06 -18.98
N GLY A 61 11.68 0.67 -17.80
CA GLY A 61 10.64 0.61 -16.77
C GLY A 61 9.32 1.20 -17.25
N ILE A 62 9.37 2.37 -17.91
CA ILE A 62 8.18 3.03 -18.49
C ILE A 62 7.55 2.13 -19.55
N GLN A 63 8.35 1.58 -20.47
CA GLN A 63 7.87 0.70 -21.53
C GLN A 63 7.23 -0.58 -20.95
N ALA A 64 7.86 -1.20 -19.95
CA ALA A 64 7.32 -2.39 -19.30
C ALA A 64 6.01 -2.10 -18.57
N LEU A 65 5.94 -0.99 -17.84
CA LEU A 65 4.74 -0.53 -17.13
C LEU A 65 3.61 -0.22 -18.10
N GLN A 66 3.90 0.53 -19.17
CA GLN A 66 2.97 0.84 -20.26
C GLN A 66 2.39 -0.44 -20.88
N ALA A 67 3.23 -1.38 -21.27
CA ALA A 67 2.79 -2.62 -21.91
C ALA A 67 1.87 -3.46 -21.01
N VAL A 68 2.18 -3.56 -19.72
CA VAL A 68 1.35 -4.27 -18.74
C VAL A 68 0.00 -3.56 -18.54
N LEU A 69 0.00 -2.24 -18.39
CA LEU A 69 -1.23 -1.47 -18.20
C LEU A 69 -2.11 -1.51 -19.44
N GLU A 70 -1.57 -1.43 -20.65
CA GLU A 70 -2.32 -1.56 -21.90
C GLU A 70 -3.03 -2.92 -22.00
N ARG A 71 -2.34 -4.01 -21.65
CA ARG A 71 -2.95 -5.35 -21.59
C ARG A 71 -4.08 -5.41 -20.56
N LEU A 72 -3.86 -4.86 -19.36
CA LEU A 72 -4.88 -4.84 -18.30
C LEU A 72 -6.08 -3.95 -18.65
N VAL A 73 -5.87 -2.78 -19.27
CA VAL A 73 -6.94 -1.91 -19.78
C VAL A 73 -7.75 -2.65 -20.83
N ALA A 74 -7.09 -3.35 -21.77
CA ALA A 74 -7.78 -4.14 -22.80
C ALA A 74 -8.67 -5.24 -22.20
N LEU A 75 -8.27 -5.86 -21.08
CA LEU A 75 -9.09 -6.84 -20.34
C LEU A 75 -10.37 -6.23 -19.75
N THR A 76 -10.37 -4.93 -19.43
CA THR A 76 -11.57 -4.26 -18.90
C THR A 76 -12.65 -4.04 -19.97
N GLY A 77 -12.28 -4.07 -21.25
CA GLY A 77 -13.16 -3.73 -22.37
C GLY A 77 -13.53 -2.24 -22.46
N ILE A 78 -12.89 -1.38 -21.67
CA ILE A 78 -13.15 0.06 -21.64
C ILE A 78 -12.07 0.78 -22.47
N HIS A 79 -12.51 1.50 -23.50
CA HIS A 79 -11.64 2.43 -24.21
C HIS A 79 -11.45 3.70 -23.39
N THR A 80 -10.21 4.10 -23.15
CA THR A 80 -9.89 5.22 -22.27
C THR A 80 -8.56 5.89 -22.64
N ASP A 81 -8.44 7.17 -22.33
CA ASP A 81 -7.22 7.98 -22.30
C ASP A 81 -6.82 8.36 -20.85
N THR A 82 -7.51 7.79 -19.86
CA THR A 82 -7.37 8.16 -18.44
C THR A 82 -6.25 7.41 -17.73
N VAL A 83 -5.53 6.51 -18.39
CA VAL A 83 -4.34 5.83 -17.82
C VAL A 83 -3.08 6.48 -18.38
N ARG A 84 -2.20 6.95 -17.49
CA ARG A 84 -0.96 7.63 -17.84
C ARG A 84 0.22 6.93 -17.21
N VAL A 85 1.28 6.77 -17.97
CA VAL A 85 2.57 6.30 -17.48
C VAL A 85 3.58 7.42 -17.55
N GLY A 86 4.36 7.58 -16.50
CA GLY A 86 5.38 8.61 -16.41
C GLY A 86 6.50 8.23 -15.47
N GLN A 87 7.19 9.26 -15.01
CA GLN A 87 8.29 9.17 -14.07
C GLN A 87 7.97 10.08 -12.88
N SER A 88 8.24 9.59 -11.66
CA SER A 88 8.12 10.43 -10.48
C SER A 88 9.17 11.54 -10.52
N PRO A 89 8.90 12.71 -9.93
CA PRO A 89 9.93 13.71 -9.73
C PRO A 89 11.13 13.08 -9.01
N ARG A 90 12.35 13.45 -9.41
CA ARG A 90 13.55 12.98 -8.74
C ARG A 90 13.58 13.55 -7.33
N TYR A 91 13.72 12.68 -6.33
CA TYR A 91 13.97 13.13 -4.97
C TYR A 91 15.30 13.90 -4.92
N GLU A 92 15.23 15.17 -4.53
CA GLU A 92 16.38 16.01 -4.29
C GLU A 92 16.49 16.27 -2.78
N PRO A 93 17.42 15.60 -2.06
CA PRO A 93 17.56 15.76 -0.60
C PRO A 93 17.77 17.21 -0.17
N ALA A 94 18.50 17.98 -0.98
CA ALA A 94 18.76 19.40 -0.75
C ALA A 94 17.51 20.29 -0.89
N ARG A 95 16.44 19.80 -1.53
CA ARG A 95 15.21 20.56 -1.81
C ARG A 95 14.02 20.21 -0.91
N ARG A 96 14.20 19.34 0.10
CA ARG A 96 13.15 19.01 1.11
C ARG A 96 11.76 18.85 0.48
N GLN A 97 11.67 17.97 -0.51
CA GLN A 97 10.52 17.90 -1.41
C GLN A 97 9.43 16.95 -0.89
N ILE A 98 8.18 17.33 -1.13
CA ILE A 98 7.00 16.49 -0.91
C ILE A 98 7.10 15.25 -1.80
N ALA A 99 6.77 14.07 -1.25
CA ALA A 99 6.67 12.87 -2.06
C ALA A 99 5.29 12.74 -2.70
N ILE A 100 4.22 12.68 -1.90
CA ILE A 100 2.88 12.32 -2.42
C ILE A 100 1.82 13.17 -1.71
N ALA A 101 0.80 13.59 -2.44
CA ALA A 101 -0.40 14.21 -1.88
C ALA A 101 -1.62 13.30 -2.08
N ALA A 102 -2.51 13.24 -1.09
CA ALA A 102 -3.84 12.67 -1.30
C ALA A 102 -4.79 13.78 -1.75
N VAL A 103 -5.34 13.62 -2.94
CA VAL A 103 -6.23 14.60 -3.57
C VAL A 103 -7.59 14.00 -3.85
N SER A 104 -8.58 14.82 -4.20
CA SER A 104 -9.81 14.32 -4.80
C SER A 104 -9.51 13.57 -6.10
N ARG A 105 -10.27 12.51 -6.38
CA ARG A 105 -10.10 11.69 -7.58
C ARG A 105 -10.19 12.57 -8.85
N PRO A 106 -9.13 12.67 -9.66
CA PRO A 106 -9.09 13.62 -10.77
C PRO A 106 -9.93 13.10 -11.95
N HIS A 107 -10.75 13.97 -12.53
CA HIS A 107 -11.52 13.70 -13.73
C HIS A 107 -11.08 14.68 -14.83
N GLY A 108 -10.57 14.14 -15.93
CA GLY A 108 -10.02 14.92 -17.03
C GLY A 108 -8.61 15.47 -16.78
N ASP A 109 -8.11 16.10 -17.84
CA ASP A 109 -6.72 16.50 -18.02
C ASP A 109 -6.22 17.53 -17.01
N ASP A 110 -7.00 18.58 -16.79
CA ASP A 110 -6.63 19.68 -15.90
C ASP A 110 -6.59 19.25 -14.44
N ALA A 111 -7.60 18.49 -13.99
CA ALA A 111 -7.64 17.98 -12.63
C ALA A 111 -6.47 17.04 -12.35
N ALA A 112 -6.11 16.18 -13.30
CA ALA A 112 -4.95 15.29 -13.18
C ALA A 112 -3.62 16.05 -13.16
N ARG A 113 -3.48 17.10 -13.98
CA ARG A 113 -2.31 17.99 -13.94
C ARG A 113 -2.21 18.71 -12.60
N GLN A 114 -3.33 19.22 -12.08
CA GLN A 114 -3.38 19.91 -10.79
C GLN A 114 -3.03 18.98 -9.63
N ALA A 115 -3.55 17.75 -9.64
CA ALA A 115 -3.25 16.71 -8.66
C ALA A 115 -1.75 16.41 -8.54
N ARG A 116 -1.00 16.54 -9.64
CA ARG A 116 0.43 16.28 -9.73
C ARG A 116 1.31 17.50 -9.47
N ARG A 117 0.74 18.71 -9.33
CA ARG A 117 1.55 19.88 -9.02
C ARG A 117 2.12 19.74 -7.61
N GLN A 118 3.37 20.16 -7.44
CA GLN A 118 3.95 20.32 -6.12
C GLN A 118 3.05 21.28 -5.32
N ILE A 119 2.62 20.83 -4.14
CA ILE A 119 1.75 21.62 -3.30
C ILE A 119 2.59 22.62 -2.51
N GLN A 120 2.12 23.86 -2.44
CA GLN A 120 2.62 24.85 -1.49
C GLN A 120 1.88 24.62 -0.17
N TRP A 121 2.65 24.34 0.87
CA TRP A 121 2.15 24.17 2.22
C TRP A 121 1.62 25.49 2.78
N THR A 122 0.82 25.40 3.83
CA THR A 122 0.67 26.55 4.72
C THR A 122 2.04 26.91 5.34
N PRO A 123 2.37 28.20 5.53
CA PRO A 123 3.65 28.61 6.10
C PRO A 123 3.98 27.94 7.44
N GLU A 124 2.96 27.69 8.27
CA GLU A 124 3.08 27.04 9.57
C GLU A 124 3.57 25.59 9.43
N VAL A 125 3.02 24.84 8.46
CA VAL A 125 3.41 23.45 8.20
C VAL A 125 4.80 23.40 7.56
N GLU A 126 5.12 24.32 6.65
CA GLU A 126 6.46 24.43 6.06
C GLU A 126 7.53 24.71 7.12
N GLN A 127 7.26 25.63 8.05
CA GLN A 127 8.14 25.92 9.18
C GLN A 127 8.32 24.68 10.06
N ARG A 128 7.24 23.97 10.41
CA ARG A 128 7.36 22.80 11.28
C ARG A 128 8.11 21.63 10.63
N ILE A 129 7.85 21.36 9.35
CA ILE A 129 8.62 20.35 8.59
C ILE A 129 10.10 20.74 8.62
N THR A 130 10.40 22.02 8.39
CA THR A 130 11.77 22.55 8.44
C THR A 130 12.42 22.31 9.81
N GLU A 131 11.75 22.66 10.90
CA GLU A 131 12.24 22.44 12.26
C GLU A 131 12.48 20.96 12.59
N LEU A 132 11.55 20.07 12.18
CA LEU A 132 11.67 18.63 12.36
C LEU A 132 12.87 18.07 11.59
N LEU A 133 13.08 18.50 10.35
CA LEU A 133 14.21 18.03 9.53
C LEU A 133 15.55 18.55 10.02
N ASP A 134 15.59 19.74 10.64
CA ASP A 134 16.82 20.39 11.08
C ASP A 134 17.25 20.05 12.51
N ASN A 135 16.34 19.62 13.37
CA ASN A 135 16.61 19.50 14.82
C ASN A 135 16.16 18.18 15.46
N ASP A 136 15.74 17.17 14.69
CA ASP A 136 15.30 15.89 15.25
C ASP A 136 16.48 14.89 15.32
N PRO A 137 16.95 14.52 16.53
CA PRO A 137 18.08 13.59 16.70
C PRO A 137 17.79 12.18 16.16
N LEU A 138 16.51 11.83 16.02
CA LEU A 138 16.04 10.55 15.47
C LEU A 138 16.15 10.55 13.93
N MET A 139 16.00 11.71 13.28
CA MET A 139 16.33 11.93 11.86
C MET A 139 17.85 11.86 11.61
N GLU A 140 18.68 12.41 12.51
CA GLU A 140 20.14 12.37 12.35
C GLU A 140 20.74 10.96 12.40
N GLN A 141 20.13 10.03 13.16
CA GLN A 141 20.70 8.69 13.38
C GLN A 141 20.22 7.62 12.39
N ASN A 142 18.97 7.65 11.93
CA ASN A 142 18.36 6.50 11.24
C ASN A 142 17.92 6.79 9.79
N LEU A 143 17.70 8.05 9.41
CA LEU A 143 17.08 8.42 8.14
C LEU A 143 17.84 7.89 6.90
N ASP A 144 19.17 7.88 6.97
CA ASP A 144 20.05 7.43 5.90
C ASP A 144 20.32 5.91 5.87
N ALA A 145 19.80 5.20 6.87
CA ALA A 145 19.79 3.74 6.97
C ALA A 145 18.42 3.14 6.59
N GLU A 146 17.37 3.94 6.56
CA GLU A 146 16.00 3.53 6.23
C GLU A 146 15.77 3.44 4.72
N PHE A 147 15.09 2.38 4.28
CA PHE A 147 14.54 2.30 2.92
C PHE A 147 13.07 2.70 2.95
N GLY A 148 12.68 3.63 2.07
CA GLY A 148 11.29 4.07 1.92
C GLY A 148 10.77 4.79 3.16
N ALA A 149 11.53 5.75 3.69
CA ALA A 149 11.17 6.53 4.86
C ALA A 149 10.07 7.53 4.49
N TYR A 150 8.83 7.04 4.53
CA TYR A 150 7.63 7.77 4.18
C TYR A 150 6.90 8.22 5.44
N TYR A 151 6.63 9.52 5.53
CA TYR A 151 6.03 10.14 6.70
C TYR A 151 4.76 10.88 6.36
N GLY A 152 3.65 10.44 6.94
CA GLY A 152 2.36 11.07 6.86
C GLY A 152 2.34 12.40 7.59
N ILE A 153 1.76 13.42 6.94
CA ILE A 153 1.55 14.74 7.54
C ILE A 153 0.23 15.33 7.05
N VAL A 154 -0.40 16.16 7.88
CA VAL A 154 -1.62 16.89 7.55
C VAL A 154 -1.34 18.38 7.42
N ASP A 155 -1.68 18.94 6.27
CA ASP A 155 -1.70 20.39 6.07
C ASP A 155 -3.07 20.97 6.41
N HIS A 156 -3.10 21.85 7.40
CA HIS A 156 -4.29 22.60 7.79
C HIS A 156 -3.87 23.83 8.61
N PRO A 157 -4.48 25.01 8.43
CA PRO A 157 -4.11 26.22 9.18
C PRO A 157 -4.16 26.05 10.70
N ASP A 158 -5.15 25.30 11.20
CA ASP A 158 -5.29 25.03 12.65
C ASP A 158 -4.34 23.93 13.15
N ASN A 159 -3.64 23.23 12.26
CA ASN A 159 -2.64 22.24 12.62
C ASN A 159 -1.30 22.92 12.87
N THR A 160 -1.23 23.73 13.93
CA THR A 160 -0.06 24.58 14.26
C THR A 160 1.15 23.80 14.78
N SER A 161 0.98 22.50 15.07
CA SER A 161 2.07 21.58 15.41
C SER A 161 1.82 20.25 14.69
N PRO A 162 2.04 20.19 13.36
CA PRO A 162 1.73 19.00 12.58
C PRO A 162 2.56 17.81 13.08
N LEU A 163 1.84 16.73 13.35
CA LEU A 163 2.45 15.43 13.65
C LEU A 163 2.93 14.80 12.34
N VAL A 164 4.08 14.16 12.43
CA VAL A 164 4.73 13.48 11.33
C VAL A 164 4.85 12.01 11.71
N ILE A 165 4.15 11.14 10.97
CA ILE A 165 3.96 9.73 11.35
C ILE A 165 4.59 8.86 10.27
N SER A 166 5.61 8.08 10.61
CA SER A 166 6.21 7.16 9.65
C SER A 166 5.32 5.93 9.39
N SER A 167 5.80 5.00 8.57
CA SER A 167 5.20 3.67 8.53
C SER A 167 5.38 2.98 9.87
N VAL A 168 4.27 2.45 10.39
CA VAL A 168 4.20 1.75 11.68
C VAL A 168 4.18 0.25 11.42
N ARG A 169 5.09 -0.47 12.08
CA ARG A 169 5.11 -1.93 12.08
C ARG A 169 4.21 -2.46 13.20
N ARG A 170 3.41 -3.48 12.92
CA ARG A 170 2.58 -4.14 13.94
C ARG A 170 2.63 -5.65 13.82
N LEU A 171 2.62 -6.33 14.96
CA LEU A 171 2.42 -7.78 15.02
C LEU A 171 0.94 -8.05 15.17
N ILE A 172 0.37 -8.74 14.19
CA ILE A 172 -1.04 -9.07 14.16
C ILE A 172 -1.17 -10.57 14.45
N PRO A 173 -1.87 -10.98 15.52
CA PRO A 173 -2.02 -12.39 15.84
C PRO A 173 -2.66 -13.16 14.70
N TYR A 174 -2.29 -14.43 14.53
CA TYR A 174 -3.02 -15.32 13.63
C TYR A 174 -4.45 -15.52 14.10
N ALA A 175 -5.35 -15.78 13.15
CA ALA A 175 -6.79 -15.90 13.35
C ALA A 175 -7.50 -14.61 13.81
N ASP A 176 -6.78 -13.57 14.23
CA ASP A 176 -7.34 -12.23 14.41
C ASP A 176 -7.65 -11.57 13.05
N GLU A 177 -8.44 -10.51 13.10
CA GLU A 177 -8.93 -9.77 11.92
C GLU A 177 -9.66 -10.66 10.87
N GLY A 178 -10.36 -11.70 11.33
CA GLY A 178 -11.22 -12.55 10.49
C GLY A 178 -10.59 -13.89 10.08
N GLY A 179 -9.80 -14.54 10.96
CA GLY A 179 -9.32 -15.91 10.74
C GLY A 179 -8.04 -16.01 9.91
N ARG A 180 -7.23 -14.93 9.84
CA ARG A 180 -6.11 -14.78 8.88
C ARG A 180 -4.86 -15.59 9.24
N TRP A 181 -3.99 -15.76 8.24
CA TRP A 181 -2.58 -16.19 8.35
C TRP A 181 -2.34 -17.42 9.22
N ASN A 182 -3.01 -18.53 8.95
CA ASN A 182 -2.93 -19.73 9.79
C ASN A 182 -1.66 -20.58 9.56
N ARG A 183 -0.47 -19.97 9.54
CA ARG A 183 0.80 -20.70 9.51
C ARG A 183 1.83 -20.04 10.39
N ARG A 184 2.44 -20.83 11.28
CA ARG A 184 3.66 -20.50 12.04
C ARG A 184 4.87 -20.39 11.11
N VAL A 185 4.87 -19.37 10.23
CA VAL A 185 6.06 -19.01 9.45
C VAL A 185 6.93 -18.12 10.34
N PRO A 186 8.16 -18.54 10.66
CA PRO A 186 9.07 -17.71 11.43
C PRO A 186 9.24 -16.34 10.77
N GLY A 187 8.88 -15.27 11.49
CA GLY A 187 9.04 -13.91 10.99
C GLY A 187 8.05 -13.50 9.89
N HIS A 188 6.93 -14.20 9.72
CA HIS A 188 5.95 -13.95 8.66
C HIS A 188 5.68 -12.45 8.43
N GLY A 189 5.85 -11.99 7.19
CA GLY A 189 5.53 -10.63 6.76
C GLY A 189 6.62 -9.62 7.03
N LEU A 190 7.59 -9.92 7.90
CA LEU A 190 8.74 -9.05 8.14
C LEU A 190 9.56 -8.93 6.85
N ILE A 191 9.92 -7.72 6.41
CA ILE A 191 10.72 -7.53 5.18
C ILE A 191 11.98 -8.43 5.23
N HIS A 192 12.22 -9.19 4.15
CA HIS A 192 13.25 -10.23 4.01
C HIS A 192 13.00 -11.57 4.71
N TYR A 193 11.84 -11.81 5.34
CA TYR A 193 11.56 -13.11 5.98
C TYR A 193 11.53 -14.31 5.00
N ASP A 194 11.30 -14.05 3.73
CA ASP A 194 11.27 -15.03 2.64
C ASP A 194 12.59 -15.11 1.86
N ASP A 195 13.61 -14.35 2.27
CA ASP A 195 14.95 -14.39 1.70
C ASP A 195 15.80 -15.45 2.43
N PRO A 196 16.22 -16.55 1.77
CA PRO A 196 17.01 -17.60 2.41
C PRO A 196 18.40 -17.12 2.87
N ALA A 197 18.88 -15.96 2.39
CA ALA A 197 20.13 -15.35 2.84
C ALA A 197 19.98 -14.55 4.14
N TRP A 198 18.74 -14.34 4.62
CA TRP A 198 18.46 -13.54 5.81
C TRP A 198 17.98 -14.42 6.96
N THR A 199 18.60 -14.21 8.12
CA THR A 199 18.10 -14.76 9.37
C THR A 199 17.01 -13.87 9.95
N LEU A 200 16.14 -14.49 10.75
CA LEU A 200 15.12 -13.78 11.52
C LEU A 200 15.74 -12.74 12.47
N GLU A 201 16.92 -13.02 13.03
CA GLU A 201 17.66 -12.06 13.87
C GLU A 201 18.04 -10.82 13.05
N GLN A 202 18.63 -10.99 11.86
CA GLN A 202 18.97 -9.87 10.99
C GLN A 202 17.74 -9.06 10.57
N ALA A 203 16.63 -9.73 10.23
CA ALA A 203 15.41 -9.05 9.83
C ALA A 203 14.79 -8.20 10.97
N ARG A 204 14.89 -8.64 12.23
CA ARG A 204 14.43 -7.86 13.41
C ARG A 204 15.31 -6.65 13.70
N GLN A 205 16.59 -6.73 13.35
CA GLN A 205 17.57 -5.64 13.54
C GLN A 205 17.54 -4.60 12.42
N LEU A 206 16.75 -4.81 11.35
CA LEU A 206 16.58 -3.81 10.31
C LEU A 206 16.15 -2.49 10.92
N PRO A 207 16.80 -1.36 10.56
CA PRO A 207 16.47 -0.06 11.10
C PRO A 207 14.97 0.16 10.96
N LYS A 208 14.35 0.50 12.09
CA LYS A 208 12.97 0.95 12.10
C LYS A 208 12.93 2.26 11.32
N GLN A 209 11.79 2.58 10.70
CA GLN A 209 11.64 3.97 10.29
C GLN A 209 11.74 4.85 11.54
N ALA A 210 12.39 6.00 11.49
CA ALA A 210 12.72 6.80 12.68
C ALA A 210 11.46 7.15 13.47
N GLY A 211 10.36 7.43 12.77
CA GLY A 211 9.04 7.67 13.40
C GLY A 211 8.25 6.41 13.75
N SER A 212 8.79 5.20 13.54
CA SER A 212 8.06 3.95 13.67
C SER A 212 7.97 3.60 15.15
N THR A 213 6.80 3.85 15.71
CA THR A 213 6.47 3.52 17.09
C THR A 213 6.27 2.01 17.22
N GLU A 214 7.34 1.29 17.53
CA GLU A 214 7.21 -0.05 18.10
C GLU A 214 6.99 0.08 19.60
N THR A 215 5.73 0.19 19.99
CA THR A 215 5.38 0.17 21.41
C THR A 215 5.84 -1.17 22.02
N ALA A 216 6.69 -1.09 23.03
CA ALA A 216 7.19 -2.22 23.84
C ALA A 216 8.20 -3.21 23.20
N ALA A 217 9.01 -2.81 22.21
CA ALA A 217 10.04 -3.70 21.60
C ALA A 217 9.47 -5.06 21.13
N ARG A 218 8.18 -5.07 20.75
CA ARG A 218 7.43 -6.28 20.38
C ARG A 218 8.09 -7.08 19.26
N ILE A 219 8.50 -6.46 18.16
CA ILE A 219 9.17 -7.10 17.02
C ILE A 219 10.60 -7.51 17.37
N ALA A 220 11.33 -6.65 18.10
CA ALA A 220 12.70 -6.96 18.51
C ALA A 220 12.78 -8.17 19.45
N THR A 221 11.73 -8.40 20.26
CA THR A 221 11.63 -9.51 21.23
C THR A 221 10.70 -10.65 20.79
N TRP A 222 9.95 -10.47 19.69
CA TRP A 222 9.08 -11.49 19.11
C TRP A 222 9.88 -12.75 18.82
N ASP A 223 9.36 -13.94 19.11
CA ASP A 223 10.00 -15.21 18.78
C ASP A 223 9.86 -15.59 17.29
N GLY A 224 9.09 -14.80 16.52
CA GLY A 224 8.80 -15.06 15.11
C GLY A 224 7.56 -15.91 14.89
N SER A 225 6.82 -16.29 15.93
CA SER A 225 5.70 -17.21 15.84
C SER A 225 4.35 -16.58 16.22
N GLY A 226 3.25 -17.16 15.73
CA GLY A 226 1.89 -16.78 16.11
C GLY A 226 1.37 -15.44 15.59
N HIS A 227 2.17 -14.70 14.82
CA HIS A 227 1.83 -13.36 14.31
C HIS A 227 2.32 -13.13 12.87
N VAL A 228 1.74 -12.15 12.19
CA VAL A 228 2.29 -11.53 10.98
C VAL A 228 2.74 -10.11 11.29
N CYS A 229 3.91 -9.72 10.80
CA CYS A 229 4.35 -8.34 10.79
C CYS A 229 3.69 -7.61 9.60
N GLY A 230 2.83 -6.63 9.90
CA GLY A 230 2.22 -5.74 8.92
C GLY A 230 2.77 -4.32 8.99
N TYR A 231 2.68 -3.59 7.88
CA TYR A 231 3.17 -2.21 7.74
C TYR A 231 2.03 -1.27 7.35
N CYS A 232 1.65 -0.37 8.26
CA CYS A 232 0.70 0.70 7.97
C CYS A 232 1.47 1.98 7.65
N HIS A 233 1.40 2.43 6.39
CA HIS A 233 2.23 3.53 5.90
C HIS A 233 1.71 4.91 6.34
N GLY A 234 2.63 5.89 6.39
CA GLY A 234 2.36 7.26 6.85
C GLY A 234 1.16 7.93 6.17
N MET A 235 1.01 7.81 4.85
CA MET A 235 -0.14 8.40 4.13
C MET A 235 -1.49 7.95 4.70
N VAL A 236 -1.61 6.68 5.07
CA VAL A 236 -2.86 6.10 5.61
C VAL A 236 -3.18 6.73 6.96
N TRP A 237 -2.15 6.95 7.79
CA TRP A 237 -2.25 7.66 9.06
C TRP A 237 -2.65 9.13 8.88
N ALA A 238 -2.07 9.82 7.90
CA ALA A 238 -2.43 11.21 7.59
C ALA A 238 -3.91 11.34 7.19
N VAL A 239 -4.43 10.40 6.38
CA VAL A 239 -5.85 10.35 6.02
C VAL A 239 -6.73 10.19 7.27
N ALA A 240 -6.34 9.31 8.20
CA ALA A 240 -7.05 9.15 9.47
C ALA A 240 -7.06 10.44 10.29
N GLN A 241 -5.90 11.12 10.39
CA GLN A 241 -5.75 12.35 11.14
C GLN A 241 -6.58 13.50 10.55
N VAL A 242 -6.62 13.65 9.22
CA VAL A 242 -7.56 14.56 8.54
C VAL A 242 -8.99 14.26 8.98
N ARG A 243 -9.42 13.00 8.88
CA ARG A 243 -10.82 12.63 9.19
C ARG A 243 -11.17 12.83 10.66
N CYS A 244 -10.22 12.65 11.57
CA CYS A 244 -10.42 12.81 13.02
C CYS A 244 -10.38 14.27 13.48
N ASN A 245 -9.41 15.04 13.01
CA ASN A 245 -9.05 16.32 13.61
C ASN A 245 -9.23 17.52 12.67
N PHE A 246 -9.02 17.31 11.37
CA PHE A 246 -8.95 18.38 10.38
C PHE A 246 -9.78 17.98 9.15
N PRO A 247 -11.13 17.95 9.22
CA PRO A 247 -11.97 17.39 8.15
C PRO A 247 -11.74 18.03 6.76
N ASP A 248 -11.27 19.27 6.73
CA ASP A 248 -10.89 20.03 5.52
C ASP A 248 -9.37 20.07 5.28
N GLY A 249 -8.62 19.36 6.12
CA GLY A 249 -7.18 19.18 6.01
C GLY A 249 -6.79 18.32 4.81
N ARG A 250 -5.55 18.50 4.39
CA ARG A 250 -4.99 17.80 3.22
C ARG A 250 -3.94 16.81 3.72
N PRO A 251 -4.07 15.49 3.44
CA PRO A 251 -3.07 14.52 3.83
C PRO A 251 -1.98 14.37 2.78
N PHE A 252 -0.75 14.20 3.25
CA PHE A 252 0.45 14.05 2.43
C PHE A 252 1.36 12.99 2.99
N GLU A 253 2.33 12.60 2.16
CA GLU A 253 3.45 11.76 2.54
C GLU A 253 4.75 12.44 2.11
N LEU A 254 5.66 12.58 3.05
CA LEU A 254 7.01 13.11 2.87
C LEU A 254 7.96 11.93 2.65
N GLY A 255 8.78 12.00 1.60
CA GLY A 255 9.88 11.07 1.41
C GLY A 255 11.14 11.67 2.03
N LEU A 256 11.73 10.98 3.01
CA LEU A 256 12.93 11.45 3.70
C LEU A 256 14.08 10.44 3.56
N GLY A 257 15.32 10.89 3.71
CA GLY A 257 16.51 10.02 3.69
C GLY A 257 17.03 9.70 2.30
N ARG A 258 18.35 9.47 2.19
CA ARG A 258 19.02 9.28 0.88
C ARG A 258 18.62 8.01 0.14
N ASN A 259 18.04 7.02 0.82
CA ASN A 259 17.57 5.77 0.21
C ASN A 259 16.07 5.79 -0.14
N THR A 260 15.39 6.93 0.04
CA THR A 260 14.02 7.12 -0.43
C THR A 260 14.05 7.66 -1.85
N HIS A 261 13.67 6.82 -2.80
CA HIS A 261 13.80 7.10 -4.22
C HIS A 261 12.46 7.33 -4.93
N LYS A 262 11.35 6.91 -4.31
CA LYS A 262 10.03 6.91 -4.96
C LYS A 262 9.18 8.04 -4.38
N LEU A 263 8.61 8.87 -5.25
CA LEU A 263 7.65 9.91 -4.88
C LEU A 263 6.28 9.55 -5.44
N ALA A 264 5.84 8.33 -5.15
CA ALA A 264 4.58 7.75 -5.61
C ALA A 264 4.07 6.75 -4.57
N SER A 265 2.75 6.63 -4.46
CA SER A 265 2.08 5.73 -3.53
C SER A 265 2.13 4.29 -4.01
N CYS A 266 2.48 3.34 -3.14
CA CYS A 266 2.39 1.91 -3.45
C CYS A 266 0.93 1.50 -3.69
N PHE A 267 0.71 0.38 -4.36
CA PHE A 267 -0.66 -0.05 -4.68
C PHE A 267 -1.50 -0.30 -3.41
N GLY A 268 -0.90 -0.83 -2.34
CA GLY A 268 -1.55 -0.96 -1.03
C GLY A 268 -2.18 0.36 -0.54
N CYS A 269 -1.37 1.42 -0.41
CA CYS A 269 -1.86 2.76 -0.05
C CYS A 269 -2.91 3.28 -1.06
N SER A 270 -2.67 3.10 -2.35
CA SER A 270 -3.59 3.57 -3.40
C SER A 270 -4.99 2.94 -3.26
N THR A 271 -5.08 1.65 -2.92
CA THR A 271 -6.38 1.01 -2.64
C THR A 271 -7.13 1.69 -1.49
N PHE A 272 -6.42 2.06 -0.43
CA PHE A 272 -7.00 2.76 0.72
C PHE A 272 -7.48 4.16 0.38
N LEU A 273 -6.67 4.94 -0.36
CA LEU A 273 -7.05 6.29 -0.76
C LEU A 273 -8.31 6.26 -1.65
N HIS A 274 -8.32 5.42 -2.69
CA HIS A 274 -9.44 5.32 -3.62
C HIS A 274 -10.73 4.85 -2.96
N ALA A 275 -10.65 3.88 -2.04
CA ALA A 275 -11.81 3.42 -1.30
C ALA A 275 -12.41 4.50 -0.37
N ASN A 276 -11.60 5.49 0.00
CA ASN A 276 -12.01 6.60 0.86
C ASN A 276 -12.21 7.92 0.09
N GLY A 277 -12.43 7.82 -1.22
CA GLY A 277 -12.79 8.95 -2.09
C GLY A 277 -11.63 9.85 -2.53
N LEU A 278 -10.39 9.45 -2.22
CA LEU A 278 -9.17 10.17 -2.56
C LEU A 278 -8.42 9.46 -3.70
N ALA A 279 -7.38 10.08 -4.23
CA ALA A 279 -6.38 9.46 -5.09
C ALA A 279 -5.01 10.03 -4.70
N PRO A 280 -3.94 9.24 -4.76
CA PRO A 280 -2.60 9.81 -4.65
C PRO A 280 -2.28 10.64 -5.90
N SER A 281 -1.47 11.68 -5.73
CA SER A 281 -0.92 12.47 -6.84
C SER A 281 -0.14 11.61 -7.85
N SER A 282 0.46 10.51 -7.38
CA SER A 282 1.08 9.51 -8.22
C SER A 282 1.07 8.13 -7.57
N MET A 283 1.02 7.07 -8.38
CA MET A 283 1.10 5.66 -7.96
C MET A 283 2.29 4.97 -8.59
N HIS A 284 2.82 3.94 -7.95
CA HIS A 284 3.84 3.08 -8.57
C HIS A 284 3.56 1.60 -8.31
N LEU A 285 4.10 0.75 -9.19
CA LEU A 285 4.06 -0.71 -9.07
C LEU A 285 5.37 -1.25 -8.49
N GLY A 286 5.78 -0.69 -7.34
CA GLY A 286 6.97 -1.08 -6.61
C GLY A 286 6.72 -2.33 -5.78
N ARG A 287 6.63 -2.19 -4.45
CA ARG A 287 6.41 -3.31 -3.53
C ARG A 287 5.39 -2.85 -2.48
N SER A 288 4.30 -3.59 -2.34
CA SER A 288 3.29 -3.37 -1.29
C SER A 288 3.41 -4.44 -0.18
N ASP A 289 4.65 -4.86 0.09
CA ASP A 289 4.97 -6.01 0.94
C ASP A 289 4.40 -5.88 2.35
N SER A 290 3.51 -6.80 2.70
CA SER A 290 2.84 -6.88 4.01
C SER A 290 2.19 -5.56 4.44
N TRP A 291 1.74 -4.76 3.48
CA TRP A 291 0.96 -3.57 3.75
C TRP A 291 -0.34 -3.95 4.47
N VAL A 292 -0.73 -3.16 5.46
CA VAL A 292 -1.99 -3.32 6.21
C VAL A 292 -2.70 -1.99 6.40
N PRO A 293 -4.04 -1.98 6.53
CA PRO A 293 -4.81 -0.76 6.83
C PRO A 293 -4.57 -0.30 8.28
N LEU A 294 -5.29 0.74 8.69
CA LEU A 294 -5.18 1.30 10.05
C LEU A 294 -5.48 0.22 11.10
N PRO A 295 -4.79 0.24 12.26
CA PRO A 295 -5.07 -0.71 13.31
C PRO A 295 -6.36 -0.37 14.07
N GLU A 296 -7.06 -1.43 14.50
CA GLU A 296 -8.30 -1.39 15.27
C GLU A 296 -8.13 -2.10 16.62
N GLY A 297 -9.06 -1.91 17.55
CA GLY A 297 -9.08 -2.64 18.82
C GLY A 297 -7.99 -2.21 19.81
N GLU A 298 -7.39 -3.18 20.50
CA GLU A 298 -6.35 -2.94 21.52
C GLU A 298 -5.02 -2.42 20.95
N ASP A 299 -4.76 -2.66 19.65
CA ASP A 299 -3.68 -2.02 18.90
C ASP A 299 -4.12 -0.70 18.24
N GLY A 300 -5.31 -0.19 18.58
CA GLY A 300 -5.93 0.95 17.94
C GLY A 300 -5.10 2.24 18.02
N VAL A 301 -5.51 3.23 17.24
CA VAL A 301 -4.76 4.46 16.97
C VAL A 301 -4.30 5.25 18.21
N ALA A 302 -5.02 5.12 19.33
CA ALA A 302 -4.63 5.70 20.61
C ALA A 302 -3.26 5.20 21.11
N VAL A 303 -2.88 3.95 20.82
CA VAL A 303 -1.58 3.35 21.17
C VAL A 303 -0.41 4.10 20.53
N PHE A 304 -0.65 4.76 19.40
CA PHE A 304 0.37 5.47 18.66
C PHE A 304 0.46 6.96 19.02
N ASN A 305 -0.32 7.40 20.03
CA ASN A 305 -0.33 8.76 20.55
C ASN A 305 -0.35 9.82 19.43
N LEU A 306 -1.22 9.61 18.44
CA LEU A 306 -1.30 10.43 17.23
C LEU A 306 -1.85 11.85 17.47
N GLY A 307 -1.82 12.35 18.71
CA GLY A 307 -2.42 13.62 19.12
C GLY A 307 -3.82 13.82 18.53
N LEU A 308 -4.56 12.73 18.36
CA LEU A 308 -5.91 12.80 17.82
C LEU A 308 -6.78 13.39 18.92
N GLY A 309 -7.54 14.44 18.60
CA GLY A 309 -8.26 15.26 19.58
C GLY A 309 -9.27 14.48 20.42
N ASN A 310 -10.54 14.42 20.00
CA ASN A 310 -11.58 13.76 20.79
C ASN A 310 -11.49 12.23 20.66
N GLU A 311 -10.65 11.62 21.52
CA GLU A 311 -10.34 10.18 21.56
C GLU A 311 -11.57 9.26 21.48
N ALA A 312 -12.73 9.70 21.98
CA ALA A 312 -13.96 8.94 21.94
C ALA A 312 -14.55 8.72 20.53
N ARG A 313 -14.22 9.57 19.53
CA ARG A 313 -14.75 9.45 18.16
C ARG A 313 -13.85 8.64 17.22
N HIS A 314 -12.56 8.50 17.53
CA HIS A 314 -11.58 7.94 16.61
C HIS A 314 -11.79 6.46 16.27
N PRO A 315 -12.18 5.57 17.22
CA PRO A 315 -12.42 4.17 16.88
C PRO A 315 -13.48 3.98 15.79
N GLY A 316 -14.56 4.77 15.83
CA GLY A 316 -15.62 4.73 14.83
C GLY A 316 -15.17 5.24 13.44
N ILE A 317 -14.34 6.29 13.41
CA ILE A 317 -13.80 6.83 12.16
C ILE A 317 -12.84 5.83 11.51
N VAL A 318 -11.91 5.27 12.29
CA VAL A 318 -10.92 4.29 11.80
C VAL A 318 -11.62 3.02 11.29
N ALA A 319 -12.57 2.48 12.06
CA ALA A 319 -13.38 1.35 11.62
C ALA A 319 -14.14 1.68 10.33
N GLY A 320 -14.68 2.90 10.19
CA GLY A 320 -15.34 3.37 8.98
C GLY A 320 -14.41 3.39 7.75
N LEU A 321 -13.21 3.94 7.89
CA LEU A 321 -12.21 3.99 6.80
C LEU A 321 -11.77 2.59 6.35
N ASN A 322 -11.55 1.70 7.31
CA ASN A 322 -11.16 0.31 7.04
C ASN A 322 -12.31 -0.50 6.46
N ALA A 323 -13.56 -0.25 6.89
CA ALA A 323 -14.74 -0.89 6.31
C ALA A 323 -14.98 -0.44 4.86
N ALA A 324 -14.76 0.86 4.56
CA ALA A 324 -14.81 1.39 3.21
C ALA A 324 -13.76 0.73 2.31
N TRP A 325 -12.51 0.62 2.81
CA TRP A 325 -11.43 -0.10 2.13
C TRP A 325 -11.79 -1.57 1.86
N ALA A 326 -12.22 -2.30 2.89
CA ALA A 326 -12.56 -3.72 2.75
C ALA A 326 -13.68 -3.93 1.73
N THR A 327 -14.70 -3.07 1.76
CA THR A 327 -15.84 -3.15 0.83
C THR A 327 -15.40 -2.94 -0.62
N HIS A 328 -14.57 -1.94 -0.89
CA HIS A 328 -14.08 -1.67 -2.25
C HIS A 328 -13.13 -2.76 -2.74
N VAL A 329 -12.15 -3.19 -1.92
CA VAL A 329 -11.21 -4.25 -2.31
C VAL A 329 -11.93 -5.57 -2.56
N ALA A 330 -12.93 -5.92 -1.74
CA ALA A 330 -13.77 -7.08 -2.00
C ALA A 330 -14.52 -6.97 -3.34
N GLY A 331 -15.11 -5.80 -3.62
CA GLY A 331 -15.78 -5.52 -4.88
C GLY A 331 -14.83 -5.63 -6.09
N TRP A 332 -13.64 -5.03 -5.99
CA TRP A 332 -12.60 -5.10 -7.01
C TRP A 332 -12.14 -6.54 -7.23
N LEU A 333 -11.89 -7.30 -6.17
CA LEU A 333 -11.49 -8.70 -6.29
C LEU A 333 -12.54 -9.54 -7.04
N VAL A 334 -13.82 -9.39 -6.69
CA VAL A 334 -14.93 -10.09 -7.36
C VAL A 334 -15.09 -9.65 -8.82
N ALA A 335 -14.87 -8.37 -9.12
CA ALA A 335 -14.91 -7.85 -10.49
C ALA A 335 -13.74 -8.39 -11.33
N GLY A 336 -12.51 -8.32 -10.81
CA GLY A 336 -11.32 -8.76 -11.52
C GLY A 336 -11.28 -10.27 -11.76
N THR A 337 -11.70 -11.08 -10.78
CA THR A 337 -11.82 -12.54 -10.96
C THR A 337 -12.78 -12.89 -12.09
N ARG A 338 -13.88 -12.15 -12.23
CA ARG A 338 -14.85 -12.36 -13.30
C ARG A 338 -14.25 -12.09 -14.67
N ILE A 339 -13.58 -10.95 -14.86
CA ILE A 339 -13.04 -10.63 -16.19
C ILE A 339 -11.86 -11.57 -16.50
N ALA A 340 -10.98 -11.84 -15.53
CA ALA A 340 -9.83 -12.71 -15.70
C ALA A 340 -10.23 -14.17 -16.00
N ALA A 341 -11.25 -14.70 -15.32
CA ALA A 341 -11.70 -16.08 -15.54
C ALA A 341 -12.30 -16.33 -16.93
N GLN A 342 -12.80 -15.28 -17.59
CA GLN A 342 -13.55 -15.35 -18.86
C GLN A 342 -12.70 -15.07 -20.10
N ASP A 343 -11.63 -14.27 -20.00
CA ASP A 343 -10.79 -13.92 -21.15
C ASP A 343 -9.80 -15.05 -21.50
N THR A 344 -10.17 -15.91 -22.45
CA THR A 344 -9.35 -17.04 -22.89
C THR A 344 -8.18 -16.64 -23.80
N ALA A 345 -8.18 -15.42 -24.33
CA ALA A 345 -7.22 -14.98 -25.33
C ALA A 345 -5.99 -14.30 -24.72
N ARG A 346 -6.17 -13.56 -23.62
CA ARG A 346 -5.14 -12.68 -23.06
C ARG A 346 -4.64 -13.08 -21.68
N VAL A 347 -5.40 -13.88 -20.92
CA VAL A 347 -5.00 -14.31 -19.56
C VAL A 347 -4.49 -15.76 -19.61
N PRO A 348 -3.31 -16.10 -19.07
CA PRO A 348 -2.80 -17.47 -19.06
C PRO A 348 -3.75 -18.50 -18.44
N ALA A 349 -3.77 -19.72 -18.97
CA ALA A 349 -4.75 -20.75 -18.55
C ALA A 349 -4.72 -21.09 -17.05
N GLU A 350 -3.51 -21.13 -16.47
CA GLU A 350 -3.29 -21.34 -15.03
C GLU A 350 -3.86 -20.19 -14.19
N VAL A 351 -3.62 -18.94 -14.59
CA VAL A 351 -4.18 -17.74 -13.95
C VAL A 351 -5.71 -17.79 -13.96
N ARG A 352 -6.31 -18.14 -15.11
CA ARG A 352 -7.77 -18.30 -15.22
C ARG A 352 -8.33 -19.38 -14.30
N ALA A 353 -7.62 -20.50 -14.15
CA ALA A 353 -8.04 -21.59 -13.28
C ALA A 353 -8.07 -21.15 -11.81
N VAL A 354 -7.01 -20.45 -11.37
CA VAL A 354 -6.94 -19.88 -10.02
C VAL A 354 -8.01 -18.79 -9.83
N ALA A 355 -8.21 -17.90 -10.82
CA ALA A 355 -9.24 -16.86 -10.77
C ALA A 355 -10.65 -17.43 -10.62
N ARG A 356 -10.98 -18.56 -11.27
CA ARG A 356 -12.27 -19.26 -11.08
C ARG A 356 -12.44 -19.82 -9.67
N THR A 357 -11.37 -20.36 -9.09
CA THR A 357 -11.41 -20.82 -7.69
C THR A 357 -11.57 -19.65 -6.74
N LEU A 358 -10.78 -18.59 -6.93
CA LEU A 358 -10.87 -17.36 -6.16
C LEU A 358 -12.25 -16.71 -6.24
N GLN A 359 -12.89 -16.73 -7.41
CA GLN A 359 -14.25 -16.23 -7.58
C GLN A 359 -15.26 -16.99 -6.72
N ARG A 360 -15.23 -18.32 -6.75
CA ARG A 360 -16.12 -19.16 -5.92
C ARG A 360 -15.91 -18.89 -4.44
N GLU A 361 -14.66 -18.73 -4.05
CA GLU A 361 -14.22 -18.50 -2.68
C GLU A 361 -14.59 -17.10 -2.17
N ALA A 362 -14.49 -16.07 -3.01
CA ALA A 362 -14.97 -14.72 -2.70
C ALA A 362 -16.50 -14.67 -2.60
N ILE A 363 -17.22 -15.37 -3.48
CA ILE A 363 -18.69 -15.49 -3.44
C ILE A 363 -19.14 -16.23 -2.17
N ALA A 364 -18.49 -17.33 -1.81
CA ALA A 364 -18.80 -18.09 -0.60
C ALA A 364 -18.66 -17.25 0.67
N ARG A 365 -17.66 -16.36 0.70
CA ARG A 365 -17.43 -15.38 1.78
C ARG A 365 -18.33 -14.14 1.68
N GLY A 366 -19.10 -13.97 0.61
CA GLY A 366 -19.63 -12.69 0.11
C GLY A 366 -20.55 -11.86 1.02
N ARG A 367 -20.83 -12.30 2.25
CA ARG A 367 -21.46 -11.46 3.29
C ARG A 367 -20.44 -10.72 4.17
N ASP A 368 -19.20 -11.21 4.21
CA ASP A 368 -18.10 -10.63 4.96
C ASP A 368 -17.07 -10.04 3.99
N THR A 369 -17.24 -8.75 3.68
CA THR A 369 -16.34 -8.02 2.77
C THR A 369 -14.93 -7.92 3.35
N ARG A 370 -14.77 -7.90 4.68
CA ARG A 370 -13.47 -7.93 5.33
C ARG A 370 -12.79 -9.27 5.04
N ALA A 371 -13.45 -10.41 5.24
CA ALA A 371 -12.88 -11.72 4.90
C ALA A 371 -12.43 -11.84 3.44
N VAL A 372 -13.16 -11.21 2.49
CA VAL A 372 -12.76 -11.18 1.08
C VAL A 372 -11.54 -10.27 0.85
N ALA A 373 -11.55 -9.06 1.41
CA ALA A 373 -10.43 -8.12 1.30
C ALA A 373 -9.14 -8.66 1.96
N ASN A 374 -9.27 -9.51 2.97
CA ASN A 374 -8.14 -10.15 3.64
C ASN A 374 -7.31 -11.01 2.70
N LEU A 375 -7.91 -11.64 1.68
CA LEU A 375 -7.17 -12.40 0.68
C LEU A 375 -6.11 -11.52 -0.01
N PHE A 376 -6.42 -10.24 -0.22
CA PHE A 376 -5.45 -9.28 -0.76
C PHE A 376 -4.30 -9.06 0.22
N LEU A 377 -4.57 -8.85 1.50
CA LEU A 377 -3.53 -8.68 2.52
C LEU A 377 -2.64 -9.92 2.65
N ASP A 378 -3.24 -11.12 2.60
CA ASP A 378 -2.51 -12.39 2.59
C ASP A 378 -1.61 -12.50 1.34
N ALA A 379 -2.10 -12.06 0.17
CA ALA A 379 -1.28 -12.03 -1.04
C ALA A 379 -0.08 -11.08 -0.90
N LEU A 380 -0.21 -9.97 -0.17
CA LEU A 380 0.86 -9.02 0.08
C LEU A 380 1.96 -9.56 1.02
N THR A 381 1.71 -10.64 1.77
CA THR A 381 2.78 -11.26 2.58
C THR A 381 3.76 -12.05 1.74
N VAL A 382 3.41 -12.52 0.54
CA VAL A 382 4.37 -13.13 -0.40
C VAL A 382 5.14 -12.00 -1.09
N HIS A 383 6.32 -11.64 -0.61
CA HIS A 383 6.97 -10.38 -1.00
C HIS A 383 7.48 -10.38 -2.44
N GLN A 384 7.15 -9.35 -3.23
CA GLN A 384 7.51 -9.27 -4.65
C GLN A 384 7.26 -7.87 -5.22
N LYS A 385 7.96 -7.51 -6.32
CA LYS A 385 7.60 -6.33 -7.09
C LYS A 385 6.21 -6.48 -7.73
N ASP A 386 5.33 -5.52 -7.48
CA ASP A 386 3.94 -5.51 -7.93
C ASP A 386 3.84 -5.54 -9.47
N LEU A 387 4.73 -4.83 -10.17
CA LEU A 387 4.81 -4.91 -11.65
C LEU A 387 5.07 -6.33 -12.13
N HIS A 388 5.98 -7.07 -11.47
CA HIS A 388 6.29 -8.45 -11.86
C HIS A 388 5.12 -9.39 -11.61
N ARG A 389 4.31 -9.16 -10.56
CA ARG A 389 3.06 -9.91 -10.33
C ARG A 389 2.12 -9.73 -11.52
N LEU A 390 1.93 -8.48 -11.96
CA LEU A 390 1.05 -8.16 -13.07
C LEU A 390 1.56 -8.68 -14.41
N MET A 391 2.87 -8.65 -14.67
CA MET A 391 3.47 -9.27 -15.85
C MET A 391 3.14 -10.75 -15.91
N ARG A 392 3.35 -11.51 -14.82
CA ARG A 392 2.99 -12.94 -14.80
C ARG A 392 1.49 -13.18 -14.92
N PHE A 393 0.67 -12.27 -14.36
CA PHE A 393 -0.78 -12.34 -14.43
C PHE A 393 -1.31 -12.22 -15.88
N VAL A 394 -0.70 -11.39 -16.73
CA VAL A 394 -1.13 -11.19 -18.13
C VAL A 394 -0.30 -11.96 -19.16
N GLY A 395 0.68 -12.77 -18.74
CA GLY A 395 1.68 -13.40 -19.64
C GLY A 395 2.47 -12.36 -20.43
#